data_AF-A0A534IPK5-F1
#
_entry.id   AF-A0A534IPK5-F1
#
_cell.length_a   1.000
_cell.length_b   1.000
_cell.length_c   1.000
_cell.angle_alpha   90.00
_cell.angle_beta   90.00
_cell.angle_gamma   90.00
#
_symmetry.space_group_name_H-M   'P 1'
#
loop_
_entity.id
_entity.type
_entity.pdbx_description
1 polymer ?
#
loop_
_entity_poly.entity_id
_entity_poly.type
_entity_poly.pdbx_seq_one_letter_code
_entity_poly.pdbx_strand_id
1 'polypeptide(L)' 'MGGDYDQLLKRAKSALPQALSSGERFQVPEPDVVTEGKTTILRNFLDICQAIRRDPNMVLTYLLRELGTAGAQ' A
#
# COMPACT_ATOMS: atom_id res chain seq x y z
N MET A 1 36.94 27.07 3.29
CA MET A 1 36.28 26.24 4.33
C MET A 1 35.11 25.51 3.69
N GLY A 2 35.34 24.28 3.22
CA GLY A 2 34.32 23.49 2.51
C GLY A 2 34.67 21.99 2.45
N GLY A 3 35.97 21.67 2.52
CA GLY A 3 36.43 20.28 2.51
C GLY A 3 36.05 19.45 3.74
N ASP A 4 35.78 20.07 4.89
CA ASP A 4 35.45 19.35 6.13
C ASP A 4 33.99 18.86 6.14
N TYR A 5 33.08 19.68 5.61
CA TYR A 5 31.68 19.31 5.47
C TYR A 5 31.49 18.12 4.52
N ASP A 6 32.19 18.10 3.38
CA ASP A 6 32.11 17.00 2.42
C ASP A 6 32.65 15.67 2.98
N GLN A 7 33.67 15.74 3.85
CA GLN A 7 34.20 14.55 4.53
C GLN A 7 33.23 14.01 5.58
N LEU A 8 32.63 14.90 6.38
CA LEU A 8 31.59 14.54 7.36
C LEU A 8 30.35 13.96 6.67
N LEU A 9 29.94 14.54 5.54
CA LEU A 9 28.80 14.06 4.76
C LEU A 9 29.04 12.68 4.16
N LYS A 10 30.23 12.42 3.60
CA LYS A 10 30.59 11.10 3.08
C LYS A 10 30.62 10.04 4.17
N ARG A 11 31.19 10.37 5.34
CA ARG A 11 31.21 9.48 6.51
C ARG A 11 29.79 9.14 6.97
N ALA A 12 28.93 10.15 7.12
CA ALA A 12 27.54 9.95 7.52
C ALA A 12 26.76 9.10 6.51
N LYS A 13 26.92 9.35 5.21
CA LYS A 13 26.30 8.55 4.14
C LYS A 13 26.80 7.11 4.08
N SER A 14 28.08 6.86 4.40
CA SER A 14 28.65 5.50 4.46
C SER A 14 28.24 4.72 5.72
N ALA A 15 27.92 5.42 6.81
CA ALA A 15 27.47 4.82 8.07
C ALA A 15 25.95 4.54 8.07
N LEU A 16 25.21 5.17 7.14
CA LEU A 16 23.82 4.83 6.91
C LEU A 16 23.76 3.49 6.17
N PRO A 17 22.92 2.54 6.60
CA PRO A 17 22.63 1.36 5.80
C PRO A 17 22.13 1.84 4.43
N GLN A 18 22.64 1.24 3.33
CA GLN A 18 22.12 1.45 1.98
C GLN A 18 20.61 1.52 2.09
N ALA A 19 20.01 2.64 1.67
CA ALA A 19 18.59 2.88 1.87
C ALA A 19 17.83 1.62 1.51
N LEU A 20 17.32 0.92 2.54
CA LEU A 20 16.55 -0.31 2.39
C LEU A 20 15.13 0.06 1.96
N SER A 21 15.06 0.94 0.97
CA SER A 21 13.87 1.34 0.27
C SER A 21 14.07 0.93 -1.18
N SER A 22 14.24 -0.38 -1.39
CA SER A 22 13.53 -0.99 -2.51
C SER A 22 12.08 -0.51 -2.37
N GLY A 23 11.60 0.23 -3.37
CA GLY A 23 10.31 0.93 -3.36
C GLY A 23 9.10 0.00 -3.35
N GLU A 24 9.21 -1.18 -2.76
CA GLU A 24 8.23 -2.26 -2.79
C GLU A 24 7.69 -2.61 -1.39
N ARG A 25 7.68 -1.66 -0.44
CA ARG A 25 7.04 -1.92 0.88
C ARG A 25 5.52 -2.15 0.77
N PHE A 26 4.90 -1.77 -0.34
CA PHE A 26 3.49 -1.99 -0.63
C PHE A 26 3.33 -2.80 -1.92
N GLN A 27 3.56 -4.11 -1.84
CA GLN A 27 3.02 -5.04 -2.83
C GLN A 27 1.58 -5.36 -2.40
N VAL A 28 0.60 -4.68 -2.98
CA VAL A 28 -0.82 -5.06 -2.82
C VAL A 28 -1.04 -6.31 -3.67
N PRO A 29 -1.62 -7.40 -3.13
CA PRO A 29 -1.91 -8.60 -3.91
C PRO A 29 -2.87 -8.28 -5.07
N GLU A 30 -2.73 -8.99 -6.20
CA GLU A 30 -3.63 -8.81 -7.34
C GLU A 30 -5.08 -9.08 -6.93
N PRO A 31 -6.03 -8.16 -7.19
CA PRO A 31 -7.42 -8.33 -6.77
C PRO A 31 -8.08 -9.47 -7.53
N ASP A 32 -8.65 -10.40 -6.78
CA ASP A 32 -9.40 -11.53 -7.30
C ASP A 32 -10.89 -11.18 -7.33
N VAL A 33 -11.35 -10.81 -8.54
CA VAL A 33 -12.68 -10.29 -8.80
C VAL A 33 -13.48 -11.28 -9.64
N VAL A 34 -14.68 -11.63 -9.16
CA VAL A 34 -15.64 -12.42 -9.93
C VAL A 34 -16.87 -11.58 -10.18
N THR A 35 -17.26 -11.45 -11.44
CA THR A 35 -18.50 -10.77 -11.81
C THR A 35 -19.56 -11.81 -12.14
N GLU A 36 -20.54 -11.98 -11.26
CA GLU A 36 -21.74 -12.77 -11.50
C GLU A 36 -22.90 -11.86 -11.91
N GLY A 37 -23.05 -11.67 -13.23
CA GLY A 37 -24.16 -10.90 -13.80
C GLY A 37 -24.14 -9.42 -13.36
N LYS A 38 -24.97 -9.07 -12.38
CA LYS A 38 -25.08 -7.72 -11.80
C LYS A 38 -24.30 -7.55 -10.48
N THR A 39 -23.71 -8.62 -9.97
CA THR A 39 -23.01 -8.64 -8.68
C THR A 39 -21.52 -8.87 -8.90
N THR A 40 -20.69 -8.05 -8.26
CA THR A 40 -19.23 -8.18 -8.28
C THR A 40 -18.76 -8.64 -6.91
N ILE A 41 -18.05 -9.77 -6.86
CA ILE A 41 -17.54 -10.40 -5.64
C ILE A 41 -16.02 -10.23 -5.61
N LEU A 42 -15.50 -9.65 -4.52
CA LEU A 42 -14.06 -9.51 -4.26
C LEU A 42 -13.64 -10.60 -3.27
N ARG A 43 -12.97 -11.66 -3.76
CA ARG A 43 -12.60 -12.82 -2.91
C ARG A 43 -11.46 -12.51 -1.94
N ASN A 44 -10.50 -11.70 -2.36
CA ASN A 44 -9.31 -11.35 -1.57
C ASN A 44 -9.39 -9.96 -0.93
N PHE A 45 -10.61 -9.49 -0.64
CA PHE A 45 -10.81 -8.16 -0.04
C PHE A 45 -10.09 -7.99 1.30
N LEU A 46 -10.09 -9.02 2.15
CA LEU A 46 -9.41 -8.99 3.45
C LEU A 46 -7.88 -8.91 3.29
N ASP A 47 -7.33 -9.65 2.33
CA ASP A 47 -5.88 -9.67 2.07
C ASP A 47 -5.40 -8.31 1.56
N ILE A 48 -6.20 -7.65 0.71
CA ILE A 48 -5.95 -6.29 0.24
C ILE A 48 -6.00 -5.29 1.41
N CYS A 49 -7.01 -5.40 2.28
CA CYS A 49 -7.12 -4.52 3.45
C CYS A 49 -5.95 -4.71 4.44
N GLN A 50 -5.50 -5.95 4.63
CA GLN A 50 -4.33 -6.28 5.45
C GLN A 50 -3.03 -5.75 4.85
N ALA A 51 -2.85 -5.88 3.53
CA ALA A 51 -1.68 -5.34 2.82
C ALA A 51 -1.57 -3.80 2.97
N ILE A 52 -2.71 -3.10 2.94
CA ILE A 52 -2.76 -1.64 3.08
C ILE A 52 -2.74 -1.21 4.57
N ARG A 53 -2.87 -2.16 5.52
CA ARG A 53 -2.99 -1.92 6.96
C ARG A 53 -4.14 -0.95 7.27
N ARG A 54 -5.33 -1.26 6.76
CA ARG A 54 -6.54 -0.47 6.96
C ARG A 54 -7.70 -1.33 7.42
N ASP A 55 -8.62 -0.70 8.15
CA ASP A 55 -9.84 -1.37 8.61
C ASP A 55 -10.73 -1.72 7.40
N PRO A 56 -11.17 -2.98 7.26
CA PRO A 56 -12.01 -3.42 6.14
C PRO A 56 -13.31 -2.61 5.99
N ASN A 57 -13.91 -2.16 7.09
CA ASN A 57 -15.17 -1.40 7.05
C ASN A 57 -14.98 -0.01 6.45
N MET A 58 -13.83 0.62 6.70
CA MET A 58 -13.49 1.92 6.09
C MET A 58 -13.29 1.78 4.58
N VAL A 59 -12.60 0.72 4.14
CA VAL A 59 -12.36 0.46 2.71
C VAL A 59 -13.66 0.12 2.00
N LEU A 60 -14.52 -0.70 2.62
CA LEU A 60 -15.83 -1.04 2.07
C LEU A 60 -16.70 0.20 1.95
N THR A 61 -16.81 1.02 3.01
CA THR A 61 -17.59 2.26 2.98
C THR A 61 -17.12 3.21 1.87
N TYR A 62 -15.81 3.30 1.65
CA TYR A 62 -15.24 4.09 0.56
C TYR A 62 -15.68 3.54 -0.81
N LEU A 63 -15.54 2.23 -1.04
CA LEU A 63 -15.95 1.59 -2.29
C LEU A 63 -17.46 1.75 -2.56
N LEU A 64 -18.30 1.57 -1.53
CA LEU A 64 -19.74 1.75 -1.64
C LEU A 64 -20.11 3.19 -2.04
N ARG A 65 -19.39 4.17 -1.50
CA ARG A 65 -19.59 5.59 -1.80
C ARG A 65 -19.15 5.95 -3.22
N GLU A 66 -18.01 5.44 -3.69
CA GLU A 66 -17.49 5.74 -5.03
C GLU A 66 -18.23 4.97 -6.13
N LEU A 67 -18.63 3.73 -5.88
CA LEU A 67 -19.34 2.88 -6.86
C LEU A 67 -20.86 3.11 -6.86
N GLY A 68 -21.42 3.73 -5.81
CA GLY A 68 -22.86 3.95 -5.68
C GLY A 68 -23.68 2.66 -5.57
N THR A 69 -23.04 1.55 -5.21
CA THR A 69 -23.65 0.22 -5.09
C THR A 69 -23.99 -0.09 -3.64
N ALA A 70 -25.09 -0.79 -3.40
CA ALA A 70 -25.33 -1.45 -2.12
C ALA A 70 -24.53 -2.76 -2.07
N GLY A 71 -23.60 -2.87 -1.13
CA GLY A 71 -22.83 -4.08 -0.86
C GLY A 71 -23.09 -4.58 0.55
N ALA A 72 -22.94 -5.88 0.73
CA ALA A 72 -23.03 -6.57 2.01
C ALA A 72 -21.69 -7.27 2.30
N GLN A 73 -21.35 -7.39 3.59
CA GLN A 73 -20.23 -8.22 4.07
C GLN A 73 -20.58 -9.70 4.02
#